data_AF-A0A7V3Y170-F1
#
_entry.id   AF-A0A7V3Y170-F1
#
_cell.length_a   1.000
_cell.length_b   1.000
_cell.length_c   1.000
_cell.angle_alpha   90.00
_cell.angle_beta   90.00
_cell.angle_gamma   90.00
#
_symmetry.space_group_name_H-M   'P 1'
#
loop_
_entity.id
_entity.type
_entity.pdbx_description
1 polymer ?
#
loop_
_entity_poly.entity_id
_entity_poly.type
_entity_poly.pdbx_seq_one_letter_code
_entity_poly.pdbx_strand_id
1 'polypeptide(L)'
;MGVEVGEHTITIDRYANNGYGLGFINGKATFVPYTAVGDIVSVTITRHAKNYCFAAITDIITPSPHRIDPQCPVFSHCGGCDFLHIPYKNELALKLELFKNTLIRIGAIPNDTMPSIELRYDERHHYRSHATLQSDGKHIGFYKKDSHIVEPIPKEGCLLLHEQLDKAIRTDTWGQSLIKIAIDSHGTICSDPTAVITEEEAGITYKRSVDTFFQANRFLRKEMLLIVDKLSQNYSSFLDVGCGVGFFSLYLGCRMKGTGIDTSMQSIEWAKQNAILNNINVDFHAVSIENYHPYKNNHECVIIDPPRQGISKRGRKTIIAINPVAIIYVSCNPVTFARDVKSFIDSNYRLKELYLIDMFPCTHHTEVIGLLVKS
;
A
#
# COMPACT_ATOMS: atom_id res chain seq x y z
N MET A 1 26.48 -19.02 20.57
CA MET A 1 27.47 -19.29 19.51
C MET A 1 27.13 -18.38 18.34
N GLY A 2 28.10 -17.61 17.86
CA GLY A 2 27.89 -16.66 16.75
C GLY A 2 27.65 -17.42 15.44
N VAL A 3 26.93 -16.81 14.50
CA VAL A 3 26.86 -17.34 13.13
C VAL A 3 28.09 -16.80 12.40
N GLU A 4 28.97 -17.66 11.93
CA GLU A 4 30.20 -17.27 11.22
C GLU A 4 29.89 -16.65 9.84
N VAL A 5 30.78 -15.76 9.39
CA VAL A 5 30.72 -15.18 8.05
C VAL A 5 31.17 -16.26 7.06
N GLY A 6 30.22 -16.78 6.28
CA GLY A 6 30.44 -17.88 5.34
C GLY A 6 29.17 -18.21 4.57
N GLU A 7 29.25 -19.15 3.62
CA GLU A 7 28.07 -19.71 2.98
C GLU A 7 27.34 -20.66 3.92
N HIS A 8 26.02 -20.51 4.00
CA HIS A 8 25.15 -21.34 4.82
C HIS A 8 24.03 -21.91 3.95
N THR A 9 23.63 -23.15 4.19
CA THR A 9 22.41 -23.70 3.60
C THR A 9 21.22 -23.46 4.52
N ILE A 10 20.12 -22.98 3.97
CA ILE A 10 18.89 -22.68 4.72
C ILE A 10 17.66 -23.18 3.96
N THR A 11 16.74 -23.79 4.70
CA THR A 11 15.38 -24.10 4.22
C THR A 11 14.44 -22.97 4.59
N ILE A 12 13.58 -22.57 3.66
CA ILE A 12 12.63 -21.47 3.86
C ILE A 12 11.29 -22.03 4.30
N ASP A 13 10.93 -21.77 5.56
CA ASP A 13 9.77 -22.40 6.21
C ASP A 13 8.48 -21.61 5.99
N ARG A 14 8.59 -20.28 5.97
CA ARG A 14 7.46 -19.33 5.91
C ARG A 14 7.93 -17.96 5.46
N TYR A 15 7.00 -17.02 5.35
CA TYR A 15 7.31 -15.60 5.15
C TYR A 15 7.20 -14.80 6.44
N ALA A 16 7.98 -13.72 6.47
CA ALA A 16 7.77 -12.61 7.36
C ALA A 16 7.08 -11.46 6.62
N ASN A 17 6.54 -10.51 7.39
CA ASN A 17 6.11 -9.23 6.84
C ASN A 17 7.29 -8.57 6.09
N ASN A 18 7.01 -7.88 4.98
CA ASN A 18 7.98 -7.28 4.05
C ASN A 18 8.60 -8.21 2.97
N GLY A 19 7.98 -9.37 2.71
CA GLY A 19 8.33 -10.21 1.56
C GLY A 19 9.59 -11.04 1.72
N TYR A 20 10.10 -11.17 2.94
CA TYR A 20 11.25 -12.02 3.25
C TYR A 20 10.79 -13.44 3.53
N GLY A 21 11.43 -14.43 2.89
CA GLY A 21 11.41 -15.78 3.40
C GLY A 21 12.17 -15.86 4.71
N LEU A 22 11.69 -16.71 5.60
CA LEU A 22 12.23 -16.91 6.94
C LEU A 22 12.59 -18.38 7.12
N GLY A 23 13.84 -18.60 7.49
CA GLY A 23 14.34 -19.87 7.98
C GLY A 23 15.27 -19.65 9.17
N PHE A 24 16.03 -20.68 9.55
CA PHE A 24 16.91 -20.62 10.71
C PHE A 24 18.31 -21.13 10.39
N ILE A 25 19.34 -20.38 10.81
CA ILE A 25 20.74 -20.81 10.77
C ILE A 25 21.22 -20.89 12.21
N ASN A 26 21.62 -22.09 12.66
CA ASN A 26 22.07 -22.34 14.05
C ASN A 26 21.09 -21.81 15.11
N GLY A 27 19.78 -22.00 14.87
CA GLY A 27 18.70 -21.55 15.76
C GLY A 27 18.38 -20.06 15.70
N LYS A 28 19.07 -19.29 14.86
CA LYS A 28 18.85 -17.85 14.68
C LYS A 28 17.97 -17.57 13.47
N ALA A 29 16.94 -16.74 13.66
CA ALA A 29 16.04 -16.34 12.59
C ALA A 29 16.81 -15.60 11.48
N THR A 30 16.69 -16.05 10.24
CA THR A 30 17.37 -15.46 9.09
C THR A 30 16.35 -15.09 8.01
N PHE A 31 16.35 -13.81 7.64
CA PHE A 31 15.47 -13.26 6.61
C PHE A 31 16.19 -13.23 5.26
N VAL A 32 15.59 -13.84 4.25
CA VAL A 32 16.19 -14.00 2.92
C VAL A 32 15.18 -13.51 1.86
N PRO A 33 15.48 -12.43 1.11
CA PRO A 33 14.59 -11.93 0.08
C PRO A 33 14.58 -12.87 -1.13
N TYR A 34 13.57 -12.74 -2.00
CA TYR A 34 13.46 -13.48 -3.27
C TYR A 34 13.46 -15.01 -3.15
N THR A 35 13.10 -15.53 -1.98
CA THR A 35 12.90 -16.96 -1.73
C THR A 35 11.43 -17.34 -1.78
N ALA A 36 11.14 -18.61 -2.06
CA ALA A 36 9.84 -19.24 -1.96
C ALA A 36 9.78 -20.19 -0.76
N VAL A 37 8.61 -20.35 -0.12
CA VAL A 37 8.44 -21.37 0.93
C VAL A 37 8.70 -22.75 0.34
N GLY A 38 9.57 -23.51 1.00
CA GLY A 38 10.08 -24.80 0.51
C GLY A 38 11.37 -24.71 -0.29
N ASP A 39 11.89 -23.52 -0.60
CA ASP A 39 13.23 -23.38 -1.17
C ASP A 39 14.29 -23.91 -0.18
N ILE A 40 15.30 -24.60 -0.72
CA ILE A 40 16.58 -24.86 -0.06
C ILE A 40 17.64 -24.04 -0.81
N VAL A 41 18.26 -23.08 -0.13
CA VAL A 41 19.18 -22.12 -0.75
C VAL A 41 20.51 -22.05 0.00
N SER A 42 21.59 -21.82 -0.74
CA SER A 42 22.84 -21.31 -0.19
C SER A 42 22.74 -19.81 -0.04
N VAL A 43 23.20 -19.27 1.09
CA VAL A 43 23.13 -17.85 1.40
C VAL A 43 24.40 -17.32 2.02
N THR A 44 24.69 -16.05 1.80
CA THR A 44 25.70 -15.29 2.54
C THR A 44 25.02 -14.26 3.44
N ILE A 45 25.47 -14.17 4.68
CA ILE A 45 24.91 -13.22 5.65
C ILE A 45 25.37 -11.82 5.31
N THR A 46 24.41 -10.92 5.09
CA THR A 46 24.65 -9.50 4.74
C THR A 46 24.55 -8.59 5.95
N ARG A 47 23.77 -8.98 6.98
CA ARG A 47 23.65 -8.22 8.22
C ARG A 47 23.40 -9.13 9.42
N HIS A 48 24.17 -8.92 10.48
CA HIS A 48 23.96 -9.56 11.77
C HIS A 48 23.29 -8.60 12.75
N ALA A 49 22.22 -9.04 13.40
CA ALA A 49 21.65 -8.40 14.59
C ALA A 49 21.74 -9.35 15.80
N LYS A 50 21.30 -8.91 16.99
CA LYS A 50 21.37 -9.74 18.21
C LYS A 50 20.62 -11.07 18.06
N ASN A 51 19.35 -11.01 17.64
CA ASN A 51 18.44 -12.17 17.62
C ASN A 51 18.08 -12.67 16.20
N TYR A 52 18.54 -11.98 15.15
CA TYR A 52 18.24 -12.33 13.77
C TYR A 52 19.38 -11.94 12.82
N CYS A 53 19.32 -12.45 11.59
CA CYS A 53 20.22 -12.13 10.50
C CYS A 53 19.42 -11.78 9.23
N PHE A 54 20.05 -11.04 8.32
CA PHE A 54 19.62 -10.92 6.93
C PHE A 54 20.68 -11.58 6.06
N ALA A 55 20.25 -12.28 5.03
CA ALA A 55 21.15 -12.95 4.11
C ALA A 55 20.70 -12.76 2.65
N ALA A 56 21.63 -12.90 1.72
CA ALA A 56 21.37 -12.89 0.28
C ALA A 56 21.61 -14.30 -0.29
N ILE A 57 20.78 -14.70 -1.23
CA ILE A 57 20.93 -15.98 -1.95
C ILE A 57 22.23 -15.96 -2.74
N THR A 58 23.06 -16.99 -2.59
CA THR A 58 24.19 -17.28 -3.49
C THR A 58 23.82 -18.34 -4.53
N ASP A 59 23.05 -19.35 -4.13
CA ASP A 59 22.57 -20.40 -5.04
C ASP A 59 21.22 -20.99 -4.59
N ILE A 60 20.43 -21.49 -5.55
CA ILE A 60 19.19 -22.23 -5.28
C ILE A 60 19.46 -23.71 -5.47
N ILE A 61 19.68 -24.42 -4.36
CA ILE A 61 20.01 -25.85 -4.34
C ILE A 61 18.79 -26.70 -4.73
N THR A 62 17.62 -26.37 -4.16
CA THR A 62 16.37 -27.06 -4.47
C THR A 62 15.23 -26.03 -4.50
N PRO A 63 14.67 -25.74 -5.68
CA PRO A 63 13.58 -24.79 -5.78
C PRO A 63 12.29 -25.37 -5.18
N SER A 64 11.50 -24.51 -4.56
CA SER A 64 10.13 -24.81 -4.14
C SER A 64 9.29 -25.27 -5.33
N PRO A 65 8.34 -26.22 -5.15
CA PRO A 65 7.37 -26.57 -6.18
C PRO A 65 6.43 -25.41 -6.57
N HIS A 66 6.43 -24.33 -5.76
CA HIS A 66 5.65 -23.11 -6.01
C HIS A 66 6.52 -21.95 -6.51
N ARG A 67 7.76 -22.21 -6.94
CA ARG A 67 8.61 -21.23 -7.59
C ARG A 67 8.41 -21.29 -9.11
N ILE A 68 8.37 -20.12 -9.73
CA ILE A 68 8.41 -19.94 -11.19
C ILE A 68 9.60 -19.05 -11.56
N ASP A 69 10.02 -19.16 -12.81
CA ASP A 69 11.03 -18.26 -13.35
C ASP A 69 10.43 -16.85 -13.52
N PRO A 70 11.04 -15.82 -12.91
CA PRO A 70 10.54 -14.45 -13.01
C PRO A 70 10.71 -13.92 -14.44
N GLN A 71 9.69 -13.27 -14.97
CA GLN A 71 9.70 -12.69 -16.32
C GLN A 71 10.63 -11.46 -16.46
N CYS A 72 11.00 -10.82 -15.35
CA CYS A 72 11.85 -9.64 -15.33
C CYS A 72 13.32 -10.04 -15.11
N PRO A 73 14.25 -9.69 -16.02
CA PRO A 73 15.65 -10.13 -15.93
C PRO A 73 16.42 -9.53 -14.75
N VAL A 74 15.89 -8.46 -14.13
CA VAL A 74 16.52 -7.78 -12.98
C VAL A 74 15.74 -7.98 -11.67
N PHE A 75 14.80 -8.92 -11.60
CA PHE A 75 13.89 -9.12 -10.46
C PHE A 75 14.59 -9.26 -9.10
N SER A 76 15.69 -10.00 -9.01
CA SER A 76 16.44 -10.20 -7.76
C SER A 76 17.34 -9.02 -7.38
N HIS A 77 17.47 -8.02 -8.25
CA HIS A 77 18.33 -6.85 -8.02
C HIS A 77 17.47 -5.61 -7.75
N CYS A 78 16.50 -5.34 -8.62
CA CYS A 78 15.56 -4.23 -8.52
C CYS A 78 14.67 -4.35 -7.28
N GLY A 79 14.56 -3.29 -6.48
CA GLY A 79 13.71 -3.26 -5.28
C GLY A 79 12.22 -3.08 -5.55
N GLY A 80 11.78 -3.12 -6.82
CA GLY A 80 10.39 -2.85 -7.21
C GLY A 80 9.42 -4.01 -7.01
N CYS A 81 9.90 -5.25 -6.99
CA CYS A 81 9.09 -6.46 -6.85
C CYS A 81 9.70 -7.39 -5.79
N ASP A 82 8.86 -8.14 -5.08
CA ASP A 82 9.26 -9.14 -4.08
C ASP A 82 8.86 -10.58 -4.45
N PHE A 83 7.83 -10.76 -5.28
CA PHE A 83 7.13 -12.05 -5.46
C PHE A 83 6.97 -12.51 -6.92
N LEU A 84 7.71 -11.93 -7.87
CA LEU A 84 7.56 -12.29 -9.29
C LEU A 84 7.92 -13.76 -9.58
N HIS A 85 8.76 -14.37 -8.73
CA HIS A 85 9.11 -15.80 -8.75
C HIS A 85 8.05 -16.71 -8.10
N ILE A 86 6.89 -16.17 -7.71
CA ILE A 86 5.77 -16.91 -7.12
C ILE A 86 4.57 -16.81 -8.07
N PRO A 87 3.84 -17.90 -8.36
CA PRO A 87 2.57 -17.84 -9.06
C PRO A 87 1.59 -16.89 -8.36
N TYR A 88 0.85 -16.07 -9.12
CA TYR A 88 0.01 -15.02 -8.54
C TYR A 88 -1.05 -15.55 -7.56
N LYS A 89 -1.64 -16.71 -7.84
CA LYS A 89 -2.58 -17.36 -6.91
C LYS A 89 -1.95 -17.68 -5.55
N ASN A 90 -0.69 -18.09 -5.54
CA ASN A 90 0.06 -18.38 -4.32
C ASN A 90 0.46 -17.09 -3.60
N GLU A 91 0.81 -16.03 -4.34
CA GLU A 91 1.05 -14.69 -3.80
C GLU A 91 -0.17 -14.15 -3.05
N LEU A 92 -1.37 -14.26 -3.64
CA LEU A 92 -2.62 -13.85 -3.03
C LEU A 92 -2.92 -14.62 -1.74
N ALA A 93 -2.75 -15.94 -1.77
CA ALA A 93 -2.92 -16.80 -0.59
C ALA A 93 -1.95 -16.43 0.53
N LEU A 94 -0.68 -16.17 0.18
CA LEU A 94 0.36 -15.73 1.09
C LEU A 94 0.01 -14.39 1.75
N LYS A 95 -0.38 -13.39 0.96
CA LYS A 95 -0.79 -12.06 1.45
C LYS A 95 -1.95 -12.16 2.44
N LEU A 96 -2.94 -12.99 2.13
CA LEU A 96 -4.07 -13.26 3.00
C LEU A 96 -3.65 -13.92 4.32
N GLU A 97 -2.77 -14.91 4.27
CA GLU A 97 -2.24 -15.58 5.46
C GLU A 97 -1.45 -14.60 6.36
N LEU A 98 -0.57 -13.80 5.77
CA LEU A 98 0.21 -12.79 6.49
C LEU A 98 -0.69 -11.75 7.18
N PHE A 99 -1.77 -11.33 6.51
CA PHE A 99 -2.73 -10.40 7.10
C PHE A 99 -3.47 -11.03 8.28
N LYS A 100 -3.99 -12.25 8.13
CA LYS A 100 -4.63 -13.00 9.24
C LYS A 100 -3.70 -13.14 10.45
N ASN A 101 -2.47 -13.57 10.21
CA ASN A 101 -1.45 -13.72 11.26
C ASN A 101 -1.16 -12.38 11.96
N THR A 102 -1.16 -11.29 11.22
CA THR A 102 -0.95 -9.93 11.75
C THR A 102 -2.11 -9.50 12.65
N LEU A 103 -3.36 -9.74 12.25
CA LEU A 103 -4.54 -9.44 13.07
C LEU A 103 -4.56 -10.24 14.38
N ILE A 104 -4.21 -11.53 14.33
CA ILE A 104 -4.15 -12.39 15.52
C ILE A 104 -3.05 -11.91 16.47
N ARG A 105 -1.83 -11.71 15.97
CA ARG A 105 -0.66 -11.45 16.84
C ARG A 105 -0.56 -10.01 17.31
N ILE A 106 -0.89 -9.04 16.45
CA ILE A 106 -0.71 -7.61 16.72
C ILE A 106 -2.03 -6.96 17.11
N GLY A 107 -3.10 -7.30 16.39
CA GLY A 107 -4.44 -6.81 16.70
C GLY A 107 -5.04 -7.46 17.95
N ALA A 108 -4.50 -8.60 18.39
CA ALA A 108 -5.07 -9.45 19.42
C ALA A 108 -6.53 -9.81 19.11
N ILE A 109 -6.83 -10.06 17.82
CA ILE A 109 -8.16 -10.46 17.34
C ILE A 109 -8.17 -11.98 17.14
N PRO A 110 -8.83 -12.74 18.02
CA PRO A 110 -8.91 -14.19 17.92
C PRO A 110 -9.56 -14.66 16.61
N ASN A 111 -9.07 -15.79 16.07
CA ASN A 111 -9.52 -16.31 14.77
C ASN A 111 -11.01 -16.69 14.73
N ASP A 112 -11.58 -17.10 15.86
CA ASP A 112 -13.00 -17.45 16.02
C ASP A 112 -13.94 -16.22 16.05
N THR A 113 -13.41 -15.05 16.41
CA THR A 113 -14.17 -13.77 16.43
C THR A 113 -13.88 -12.86 15.24
N MET A 114 -12.86 -13.19 14.44
CA MET A 114 -12.47 -12.41 13.28
C MET A 114 -13.53 -12.53 12.17
N PRO A 115 -13.99 -11.41 11.58
CA PRO A 115 -14.86 -11.50 10.42
C PRO A 115 -14.12 -12.11 9.23
N SER A 116 -14.87 -12.70 8.31
CA SER A 116 -14.30 -13.19 7.05
C SER A 116 -13.58 -12.06 6.31
N ILE A 117 -12.38 -12.34 5.81
CA ILE A 117 -11.63 -11.39 4.99
C ILE A 117 -12.00 -11.60 3.54
N GLU A 118 -12.62 -10.60 2.93
CA GLU A 118 -12.90 -10.58 1.50
C GLU A 118 -11.65 -10.14 0.74
N LEU A 119 -11.09 -11.03 -0.08
CA LEU A 119 -9.97 -10.72 -0.96
C LEU A 119 -10.47 -10.06 -2.24
N ARG A 120 -9.80 -8.98 -2.67
CA ARG A 120 -10.00 -8.29 -3.94
C ARG A 120 -8.67 -8.16 -4.66
N TYR A 121 -8.67 -8.48 -5.95
CA TYR A 121 -7.51 -8.44 -6.80
C TYR A 121 -7.98 -8.30 -8.25
N ASP A 122 -7.07 -7.86 -9.11
CA ASP A 122 -7.29 -7.73 -10.54
C ASP A 122 -5.97 -8.07 -11.25
N GLU A 123 -5.77 -7.56 -12.45
CA GLU A 123 -4.56 -7.72 -13.26
C GLU A 123 -3.27 -7.55 -12.46
N ARG A 124 -2.37 -8.53 -12.62
CA ARG A 124 -1.09 -8.58 -11.90
C ARG A 124 -0.08 -7.55 -12.41
N HIS A 125 -0.19 -7.20 -13.69
CA HIS A 125 0.79 -6.39 -14.41
C HIS A 125 0.13 -5.11 -14.96
N HIS A 126 0.95 -4.16 -15.41
CA HIS A 126 0.51 -2.90 -16.05
C HIS A 126 -0.42 -2.01 -15.22
N TYR A 127 -0.50 -2.26 -13.93
CA TYR A 127 -1.45 -1.60 -13.04
C TYR A 127 -1.00 -0.19 -12.64
N ARG A 128 0.30 0.11 -12.61
CA ARG A 128 0.81 1.40 -12.13
C ARG A 128 0.63 2.49 -13.19
N SER A 129 -0.26 3.44 -12.91
CA SER A 129 -0.45 4.64 -13.75
C SER A 129 0.55 5.78 -13.44
N HIS A 130 1.44 5.59 -12.47
CA HIS A 130 2.51 6.53 -12.18
C HIS A 130 3.67 5.84 -11.48
N ALA A 131 4.85 6.45 -11.57
CA ALA A 131 6.07 5.96 -10.96
C ALA A 131 6.96 7.11 -10.52
N THR A 132 7.85 6.81 -9.57
CA THR A 132 8.98 7.66 -9.23
C THR A 132 10.25 6.87 -9.52
N LEU A 133 10.98 7.31 -10.53
CA LEU A 133 12.24 6.74 -10.97
C LEU A 133 13.41 7.54 -10.39
N GLN A 134 14.52 6.85 -10.25
CA GLN A 134 15.80 7.36 -9.78
C GLN A 134 16.76 7.44 -10.96
N SER A 135 17.68 8.41 -10.92
CA SER A 135 18.73 8.55 -11.91
C SER A 135 20.10 8.69 -11.25
N ASP A 136 21.10 7.99 -11.79
CA ASP A 136 22.51 8.15 -11.42
C ASP A 136 23.27 9.09 -12.38
N GLY A 137 22.53 9.79 -13.26
CA GLY A 137 23.07 10.63 -14.32
C GLY A 137 23.47 9.89 -15.60
N LYS A 138 23.49 8.55 -15.59
CA LYS A 138 23.76 7.69 -16.75
C LYS A 138 22.58 6.78 -17.09
N HIS A 139 21.89 6.32 -16.07
CA HIS A 139 20.79 5.38 -16.14
C HIS A 139 19.61 5.91 -15.33
N ILE A 140 18.43 5.47 -15.74
CA ILE A 140 17.19 5.64 -14.98
C ILE A 140 16.66 4.28 -14.57
N GLY A 141 16.07 4.23 -13.38
CA GLY A 141 15.34 3.04 -12.95
C GLY A 141 14.89 3.13 -11.51
N PHE A 142 14.96 2.01 -10.79
CA PHE A 142 14.56 1.94 -9.39
C PHE A 142 15.78 1.65 -8.53
N TYR A 143 15.71 1.90 -7.23
CA TYR A 143 16.79 1.46 -6.36
C TYR A 143 16.81 -0.07 -6.25
N LYS A 144 18.01 -0.64 -6.17
CA LYS A 144 18.18 -2.03 -5.73
C LYS A 144 17.64 -2.19 -4.32
N LYS A 145 17.12 -3.38 -4.00
CA LYS A 145 16.51 -3.67 -2.70
C LYS A 145 17.44 -3.30 -1.54
N ASP A 146 16.90 -2.54 -0.60
CA ASP A 146 17.59 -2.03 0.60
C ASP A 146 18.89 -1.25 0.31
N SER A 147 18.94 -0.49 -0.79
CA SER A 147 20.09 0.34 -1.17
C SER A 147 19.68 1.69 -1.77
N HIS A 148 20.66 2.54 -2.09
CA HIS A 148 20.50 3.75 -2.91
C HIS A 148 21.19 3.61 -4.28
N ILE A 149 21.43 2.38 -4.72
CA ILE A 149 22.08 2.11 -6.01
C ILE A 149 20.98 1.95 -7.06
N VAL A 150 21.07 2.69 -8.15
CA VAL A 150 20.11 2.59 -9.26
C VAL A 150 20.31 1.26 -9.99
N GLU A 151 19.24 0.48 -10.11
CA GLU A 151 19.09 -0.63 -11.05
C GLU A 151 18.37 -0.08 -12.29
N PRO A 152 19.03 -0.06 -13.45
CA PRO A 152 18.42 0.43 -14.68
C PRO A 152 17.16 -0.36 -15.05
N ILE A 153 16.18 0.30 -15.67
CA ILE A 153 15.06 -0.42 -16.30
C ILE A 153 15.62 -1.29 -17.44
N PRO A 154 15.29 -2.60 -17.49
CA PRO A 154 15.78 -3.48 -18.53
C PRO A 154 15.17 -3.13 -19.89
N LYS A 155 15.75 -3.64 -20.98
CA LYS A 155 15.29 -3.32 -22.35
C LYS A 155 13.86 -3.78 -22.61
N GLU A 156 13.47 -4.87 -21.96
CA GLU A 156 12.14 -5.47 -21.95
C GLU A 156 11.10 -4.62 -21.22
N GLY A 157 11.55 -3.66 -20.39
CA GLY A 157 10.68 -2.78 -19.63
C GLY A 157 10.32 -3.27 -18.22
N CYS A 158 9.46 -2.52 -17.55
CA CYS A 158 8.93 -2.84 -16.24
C CYS A 158 7.49 -3.37 -16.36
N LEU A 159 7.29 -4.63 -15.99
CA LEU A 159 5.98 -5.32 -16.04
C LEU A 159 4.88 -4.65 -15.21
N LEU A 160 5.24 -3.84 -14.20
CA LEU A 160 4.25 -3.22 -13.33
C LEU A 160 3.72 -1.89 -13.86
N LEU A 161 4.46 -1.24 -14.77
CA LEU A 161 4.08 0.06 -15.32
C LEU A 161 3.04 -0.12 -16.42
N HIS A 162 2.11 0.84 -16.49
CA HIS A 162 1.26 1.02 -17.66
C HIS A 162 2.12 0.98 -18.93
N GLU A 163 1.65 0.30 -19.98
CA GLU A 163 2.40 -0.01 -21.19
C GLU A 163 2.95 1.24 -21.89
N GLN A 164 2.12 2.28 -22.00
CA GLN A 164 2.54 3.57 -22.54
C GLN A 164 3.60 4.27 -21.67
N LEU A 165 3.50 4.20 -20.34
CA LEU A 165 4.52 4.74 -19.44
C LEU A 165 5.84 4.00 -19.59
N ASP A 166 5.80 2.66 -19.58
CA ASP A 166 6.97 1.82 -19.81
C ASP A 166 7.68 2.20 -21.11
N LYS A 167 6.90 2.33 -22.19
CA LYS A 167 7.43 2.74 -23.50
C LYS A 167 8.11 4.10 -23.44
N ALA A 168 7.45 5.12 -22.89
CA ALA A 168 8.00 6.47 -22.80
C ALA A 168 9.30 6.52 -22.00
N ILE A 169 9.33 5.81 -20.86
CA ILE A 169 10.54 5.74 -20.02
C ILE A 169 11.73 5.15 -20.80
N ARG A 170 11.50 4.13 -21.64
CA ARG A 170 12.56 3.50 -22.43
C ARG A 170 13.00 4.29 -23.67
N THR A 171 12.15 5.15 -24.22
CA THR A 171 12.45 5.88 -25.46
C THR A 171 12.98 7.28 -25.24
N ASP A 172 12.61 7.92 -24.12
CA ASP A 172 12.87 9.33 -23.91
C ASP A 172 14.19 9.55 -23.17
N THR A 173 14.75 10.76 -23.30
CA THR A 173 15.94 11.19 -22.56
C THR A 173 15.53 11.92 -21.29
N TRP A 174 16.07 11.49 -20.15
CA TRP A 174 15.71 12.03 -18.84
C TRP A 174 16.94 12.65 -18.16
N GLY A 175 16.84 13.92 -17.79
CA GLY A 175 17.99 14.69 -17.25
C GLY A 175 17.99 14.93 -15.74
N GLN A 176 16.97 14.46 -15.01
CA GLN A 176 16.79 14.75 -13.58
C GLN A 176 17.24 13.58 -12.70
N SER A 177 17.70 13.89 -11.47
CA SER A 177 18.10 12.88 -10.46
C SER A 177 16.91 12.06 -9.94
N LEU A 178 15.71 12.64 -9.97
CA LEU A 178 14.44 12.03 -9.60
C LEU A 178 13.42 12.37 -10.68
N ILE A 179 12.70 11.37 -11.18
CA ILE A 179 11.70 11.55 -12.23
C ILE A 179 10.38 11.01 -11.70
N LYS A 180 9.42 11.89 -11.48
CA LYS A 180 8.03 11.46 -11.27
C LYS A 180 7.31 11.53 -12.60
N ILE A 181 6.62 10.45 -12.95
CA ILE A 181 5.90 10.34 -14.21
C ILE A 181 4.54 9.74 -13.95
N ALA A 182 3.52 10.26 -14.62
CA ALA A 182 2.16 9.75 -14.55
C ALA A 182 1.54 9.71 -15.95
N ILE A 183 0.58 8.80 -16.12
CA ILE A 183 -0.35 8.80 -17.26
C ILE A 183 -1.75 9.12 -16.73
N ASP A 184 -2.40 10.06 -17.40
CA ASP A 184 -3.75 10.53 -17.07
C ASP A 184 -4.84 9.61 -17.66
N SER A 185 -6.11 9.87 -17.34
CA SER A 185 -7.26 9.08 -17.82
C SER A 185 -7.45 9.13 -19.35
N HIS A 186 -6.83 10.09 -20.03
CA HIS A 186 -6.90 10.26 -21.48
C HIS A 186 -5.67 9.69 -22.21
N GLY A 187 -4.71 9.13 -21.47
CA GLY A 187 -3.49 8.54 -22.01
C GLY A 187 -2.33 9.54 -22.18
N THR A 188 -2.44 10.75 -21.65
CA THR A 188 -1.37 11.75 -21.68
C THR A 188 -0.32 11.43 -20.62
N ILE A 189 0.94 11.35 -21.02
CA ILE A 189 2.08 11.13 -20.12
C ILE A 189 2.67 12.48 -19.71
N CYS A 190 2.89 12.68 -18.41
CA CYS A 190 3.54 13.88 -17.91
C CYS A 190 4.56 13.57 -16.82
N SER A 191 5.66 14.31 -16.84
CA SER A 191 6.67 14.33 -15.79
C SER A 191 7.01 15.73 -15.27
N ASP A 192 6.38 16.76 -15.84
CA ASP A 192 6.49 18.12 -15.34
C ASP A 192 5.74 18.21 -14.00
N PRO A 193 6.41 18.58 -12.89
CA PRO A 193 5.77 18.68 -11.58
C PRO A 193 4.66 19.73 -11.52
N THR A 194 4.65 20.69 -12.45
CA THR A 194 3.62 21.74 -12.56
C THR A 194 2.45 21.33 -13.45
N ALA A 195 2.57 20.23 -14.20
CA ALA A 195 1.49 19.75 -15.05
C ALA A 195 0.31 19.22 -14.22
N VAL A 196 -0.89 19.39 -14.79
CA VAL A 196 -2.13 18.88 -14.22
C VAL A 196 -2.43 17.53 -14.83
N ILE A 197 -2.52 16.51 -13.98
CA ILE A 197 -3.01 15.17 -14.31
C ILE A 197 -4.51 15.14 -14.06
N THR A 198 -5.26 14.60 -15.02
CA THR A 198 -6.70 14.31 -14.87
C THR A 198 -6.90 12.82 -14.69
N GLU A 199 -7.57 12.41 -13.62
CA GLU A 199 -7.94 11.03 -13.35
C GLU A 199 -9.47 10.94 -13.36
N GLU A 200 -10.02 9.78 -13.72
CA GLU A 200 -11.46 9.54 -13.70
C GLU A 200 -11.75 8.23 -13.01
N GLU A 201 -12.52 8.27 -11.93
CA GLU A 201 -12.88 7.07 -11.17
C GLU A 201 -14.35 7.14 -10.76
N ALA A 202 -15.11 6.09 -11.08
CA ALA A 202 -16.51 5.94 -10.72
C ALA A 202 -17.40 7.16 -11.07
N GLY A 203 -17.11 7.86 -12.17
CA GLY A 203 -17.87 9.04 -12.62
C GLY A 203 -17.44 10.36 -11.98
N ILE A 204 -16.36 10.37 -11.20
CA ILE A 204 -15.76 11.57 -10.61
C ILE A 204 -14.45 11.87 -11.32
N THR A 205 -14.24 13.14 -11.67
CA THR A 205 -12.99 13.64 -12.25
C THR A 205 -12.11 14.23 -11.16
N TYR A 206 -10.85 13.80 -11.07
CA TYR A 206 -9.87 14.32 -10.13
C TYR A 206 -8.73 14.99 -10.88
N LYS A 207 -8.47 16.25 -10.59
CA LYS A 207 -7.25 16.95 -11.00
C LYS A 207 -6.25 16.95 -9.87
N ARG A 208 -4.97 16.80 -10.22
CA ARG A 208 -3.83 16.81 -9.31
C ARG A 208 -2.56 17.20 -10.04
N SER A 209 -1.50 17.54 -9.31
CA SER A 209 -0.15 17.58 -9.92
C SER A 209 0.47 16.18 -9.98
N VAL A 210 1.52 16.03 -10.79
CA VAL A 210 2.33 14.80 -10.85
C VAL A 210 2.92 14.44 -9.47
N ASP A 211 3.26 15.45 -8.67
CA ASP A 211 3.81 15.29 -7.32
C ASP A 211 2.78 14.86 -6.27
N THR A 212 1.50 15.13 -6.52
CA THR A 212 0.44 14.86 -5.56
C THR A 212 0.03 13.40 -5.61
N PHE A 213 -0.08 12.77 -4.44
CA PHE A 213 -0.45 11.36 -4.32
C PHE A 213 -1.81 11.06 -4.95
N PHE A 214 -1.87 9.92 -5.61
CA PHE A 214 -3.09 9.25 -6.06
C PHE A 214 -2.88 7.75 -5.98
N GLN A 215 -3.94 6.97 -5.95
CA GLN A 215 -3.84 5.52 -5.85
C GLN A 215 -3.16 4.95 -7.09
N ALA A 216 -2.18 4.04 -6.96
CA ALA A 216 -1.35 3.66 -8.11
C ALA A 216 -2.02 2.70 -9.09
N ASN A 217 -2.88 1.81 -8.59
CA ASN A 217 -3.45 0.71 -9.37
C ASN A 217 -4.73 1.13 -10.09
N ARG A 218 -4.62 1.36 -11.39
CA ARG A 218 -5.74 1.78 -12.25
C ARG A 218 -6.91 0.80 -12.30
N PHE A 219 -6.70 -0.48 -11.97
CA PHE A 219 -7.75 -1.50 -12.03
C PHE A 219 -8.55 -1.57 -10.71
N LEU A 220 -7.92 -1.25 -9.58
CA LEU A 220 -8.52 -1.44 -8.25
C LEU A 220 -8.99 -0.15 -7.55
N ARG A 221 -8.68 1.03 -8.09
CA ARG A 221 -9.17 2.33 -7.57
C ARG A 221 -10.69 2.36 -7.40
N LYS A 222 -11.41 2.04 -8.48
CA LYS A 222 -12.87 1.99 -8.48
C LYS A 222 -13.41 1.01 -7.43
N GLU A 223 -12.84 -0.20 -7.35
CA GLU A 223 -13.26 -1.18 -6.34
C GLU A 223 -13.07 -0.64 -4.92
N MET A 224 -11.97 0.07 -4.66
CA MET A 224 -11.73 0.71 -3.36
C MET A 224 -12.80 1.74 -2.99
N LEU A 225 -13.22 2.58 -3.95
CA LEU A 225 -14.33 3.52 -3.77
C LEU A 225 -15.64 2.78 -3.46
N LEU A 226 -15.95 1.73 -4.23
CA LEU A 226 -17.18 0.96 -4.07
C LEU A 226 -17.25 0.21 -2.73
N ILE A 227 -16.12 -0.29 -2.21
CA ILE A 227 -16.07 -0.91 -0.89
C ILE A 227 -16.36 0.12 0.19
N VAL A 228 -15.68 1.28 0.18
CA VAL A 228 -15.90 2.33 1.19
C VAL A 228 -17.33 2.87 1.11
N ASP A 229 -17.88 3.01 -0.10
CA ASP A 229 -19.28 3.38 -0.31
C ASP A 229 -20.23 2.34 0.28
N LYS A 230 -20.08 1.05 -0.06
CA LYS A 230 -20.86 -0.06 0.52
C LYS A 230 -20.85 0.00 2.04
N LEU A 231 -19.69 0.15 2.65
CA LEU A 231 -19.52 0.17 4.10
C LEU A 231 -20.13 1.41 4.76
N SER A 232 -20.40 2.47 3.99
CA SER A 232 -20.97 3.73 4.47
C SER A 232 -22.42 4.00 4.03
N GLN A 233 -23.09 3.03 3.40
CA GLN A 233 -24.45 3.20 2.84
C GLN A 233 -25.51 3.61 3.88
N ASN A 234 -25.33 3.21 5.15
CA ASN A 234 -26.29 3.45 6.23
C ASN A 234 -26.04 4.75 7.01
N TYR A 235 -25.12 5.60 6.56
CA TYR A 235 -24.76 6.85 7.24
C TYR A 235 -25.04 8.05 6.35
N SER A 236 -25.37 9.17 6.98
CA SER A 236 -25.79 10.43 6.35
C SER A 236 -24.68 11.50 6.34
N SER A 237 -23.68 11.37 7.21
CA SER A 237 -22.54 12.29 7.31
C SER A 237 -21.21 11.58 7.51
N PHE A 238 -20.13 12.19 7.00
CA PHE A 238 -18.79 11.64 7.13
C PHE A 238 -17.69 12.67 7.44
N LEU A 239 -16.67 12.20 8.15
CA LEU A 239 -15.35 12.83 8.21
C LEU A 239 -14.31 11.94 7.51
N ASP A 240 -13.64 12.46 6.50
CA ASP A 240 -12.55 11.77 5.78
C ASP A 240 -11.20 12.30 6.27
N VAL A 241 -10.47 11.47 7.01
CA VAL A 241 -9.18 11.80 7.65
C VAL A 241 -8.04 11.30 6.76
N GLY A 242 -7.22 12.24 6.28
CA GLY A 242 -6.21 11.94 5.25
C GLY A 242 -6.82 11.97 3.86
N CYS A 243 -7.76 12.89 3.61
CA CYS A 243 -8.57 12.87 2.39
C CYS A 243 -7.78 13.14 1.10
N GLY A 244 -6.54 13.64 1.20
CA GLY A 244 -5.70 13.96 0.05
C GLY A 244 -6.41 14.93 -0.91
N VAL A 245 -6.52 14.53 -2.18
CA VAL A 245 -7.21 15.29 -3.23
C VAL A 245 -8.74 15.09 -3.24
N GLY A 246 -9.27 14.45 -2.20
CA GLY A 246 -10.69 14.16 -2.03
C GLY A 246 -11.14 12.83 -2.64
N PHE A 247 -10.26 11.82 -2.71
CA PHE A 247 -10.55 10.55 -3.40
C PHE A 247 -11.86 9.89 -2.91
N PHE A 248 -11.99 9.62 -1.60
CA PHE A 248 -13.24 9.12 -1.03
C PHE A 248 -14.27 10.24 -0.84
N SER A 249 -13.81 11.38 -0.31
CA SER A 249 -14.66 12.54 0.00
C SER A 249 -15.59 12.94 -1.14
N LEU A 250 -15.09 13.04 -2.37
CA LEU A 250 -15.89 13.49 -3.50
C LEU A 250 -16.91 12.44 -3.90
N TYR A 251 -16.49 11.18 -4.03
CA TYR A 251 -17.39 10.08 -4.37
C TYR A 251 -18.56 9.94 -3.37
N LEU A 252 -18.25 9.98 -2.07
CA LEU A 252 -19.27 9.92 -1.02
C LEU A 252 -20.12 11.21 -0.95
N GLY A 253 -19.51 12.37 -1.23
CA GLY A 253 -20.15 13.68 -1.25
C GLY A 253 -21.34 13.78 -2.23
N CYS A 254 -21.45 12.87 -3.21
CA CYS A 254 -22.62 12.78 -4.08
C CYS A 254 -23.91 12.41 -3.34
N ARG A 255 -23.83 11.76 -2.17
CA ARG A 255 -25.01 11.29 -1.41
C ARG A 255 -25.02 11.66 0.08
N MET A 256 -23.89 12.00 0.67
CA MET A 256 -23.76 12.30 2.10
C MET A 256 -23.03 13.62 2.35
N LYS A 257 -23.40 14.29 3.45
CA LYS A 257 -22.72 15.53 3.85
C LYS A 257 -21.32 15.19 4.38
N GLY A 258 -20.30 15.85 3.86
CA GLY A 258 -18.91 15.50 4.13
C GLY A 258 -18.06 16.61 4.70
N THR A 259 -17.06 16.23 5.49
CA THR A 259 -15.88 17.04 5.73
C THR A 259 -14.62 16.21 5.43
N GLY A 260 -13.71 16.72 4.60
CA GLY A 260 -12.39 16.15 4.38
C GLY A 260 -11.31 16.95 5.11
N ILE A 261 -10.39 16.26 5.78
CA ILE A 261 -9.22 16.87 6.41
C ILE A 261 -7.92 16.20 5.96
N ASP A 262 -6.90 17.01 5.74
CA ASP A 262 -5.54 16.56 5.45
C ASP A 262 -4.54 17.56 6.03
N THR A 263 -3.31 17.13 6.29
CA THR A 263 -2.22 18.02 6.70
C THR A 263 -1.59 18.78 5.54
N SER A 264 -1.73 18.26 4.31
CA SER A 264 -1.19 18.84 3.09
C SER A 264 -2.11 19.96 2.57
N MET A 265 -1.65 21.21 2.67
CA MET A 265 -2.36 22.36 2.12
C MET A 265 -2.57 22.22 0.61
N GLN A 266 -1.54 21.75 -0.12
CA GLN A 266 -1.61 21.52 -1.56
C GLN A 266 -2.68 20.48 -1.94
N SER A 267 -2.80 19.40 -1.17
CA SER A 267 -3.80 18.36 -1.42
C SER A 267 -5.23 18.89 -1.17
N ILE A 268 -5.41 19.71 -0.13
CA ILE A 268 -6.69 20.37 0.17
C ILE A 268 -7.09 21.39 -0.89
N GLU A 269 -6.14 22.12 -1.46
CA GLU A 269 -6.41 23.01 -2.60
C GLU A 269 -6.93 22.23 -3.81
N TRP A 270 -6.30 21.09 -4.14
CA TRP A 270 -6.81 20.18 -5.15
C TRP A 270 -8.20 19.63 -4.81
N ALA A 271 -8.43 19.20 -3.57
CA ALA A 271 -9.72 18.68 -3.14
C ALA A 271 -10.86 19.71 -3.32
N LYS A 272 -10.60 20.98 -2.99
CA LYS A 272 -11.56 22.09 -3.21
C LYS A 272 -11.82 22.33 -4.69
N GLN A 273 -10.77 22.36 -5.51
CA GLN A 273 -10.92 22.53 -6.96
C GLN A 273 -11.70 21.36 -7.58
N ASN A 274 -11.43 20.14 -7.12
CA ASN A 274 -12.13 18.94 -7.58
C ASN A 274 -13.59 18.91 -7.12
N ALA A 275 -13.91 19.40 -5.92
CA ALA A 275 -15.29 19.59 -5.50
C ALA A 275 -16.07 20.54 -6.41
N ILE A 276 -15.47 21.68 -6.75
CA ILE A 276 -16.06 22.64 -7.70
C ILE A 276 -16.23 21.98 -9.08
N LEU A 277 -15.19 21.29 -9.57
CA LEU A 277 -15.19 20.62 -10.87
C LEU A 277 -16.34 19.61 -11.01
N ASN A 278 -16.64 18.86 -9.94
CA ASN A 278 -17.68 17.84 -9.96
C ASN A 278 -19.04 18.34 -9.46
N ASN A 279 -19.18 19.62 -9.11
CA ASN A 279 -20.36 20.20 -8.46
C ASN A 279 -20.78 19.45 -7.18
N ILE A 280 -19.81 19.10 -6.34
CA ILE A 280 -20.01 18.35 -5.09
C ILE A 280 -19.75 19.25 -3.90
N ASN A 281 -20.67 19.22 -2.92
CA ASN A 281 -20.58 20.07 -1.73
C ASN A 281 -19.96 19.31 -0.55
N VAL A 282 -18.64 19.47 -0.35
CA VAL A 282 -17.88 18.91 0.77
C VAL A 282 -16.96 19.99 1.33
N ASP A 283 -16.92 20.10 2.66
CA ASP A 283 -16.04 21.04 3.36
C ASP A 283 -14.62 20.46 3.47
N PHE A 284 -13.60 21.21 3.06
CA PHE A 284 -12.20 20.75 3.12
C PHE A 284 -11.32 21.67 3.97
N HIS A 285 -10.54 21.08 4.88
CA HIS A 285 -9.66 21.81 5.79
C HIS A 285 -8.26 21.23 5.86
N ALA A 286 -7.26 22.10 5.78
CA ALA A 286 -5.86 21.74 6.05
C ALA A 286 -5.63 21.68 7.57
N VAL A 287 -5.91 20.52 8.17
CA VAL A 287 -5.81 20.29 9.63
C VAL A 287 -5.51 18.82 9.91
N SER A 288 -4.70 18.58 10.95
CA SER A 288 -4.45 17.22 11.43
C SER A 288 -5.58 16.75 12.36
N ILE A 289 -5.85 15.44 12.39
CA ILE A 289 -6.86 14.85 13.29
C ILE A 289 -6.54 15.08 14.77
N GLU A 290 -5.27 15.26 15.15
CA GLU A 290 -4.86 15.58 16.52
C GLU A 290 -5.33 16.95 16.99
N ASN A 291 -5.56 17.87 16.05
CA ASN A 291 -5.99 19.25 16.28
C ASN A 291 -7.44 19.50 15.83
N TYR A 292 -8.12 18.47 15.33
CA TYR A 292 -9.54 18.56 14.99
C TYR A 292 -10.38 18.63 16.27
N HIS A 293 -11.32 19.58 16.35
CA HIS A 293 -12.18 19.74 17.51
C HIS A 293 -13.39 18.80 17.40
N PRO A 294 -13.49 17.75 18.25
CA PRO A 294 -14.47 16.68 18.07
C PRO A 294 -15.93 17.18 18.18
N TYR A 295 -16.17 18.26 18.91
CA TYR A 295 -17.52 18.79 19.14
C TYR A 295 -18.01 19.75 18.03
N LYS A 296 -17.18 20.07 17.03
CA LYS A 296 -17.57 21.03 15.99
C LYS A 296 -18.52 20.44 14.93
N ASN A 297 -18.50 19.13 14.72
CA ASN A 297 -19.37 18.44 13.75
C ASN A 297 -19.70 17.03 14.24
N ASN A 298 -20.97 16.65 14.18
CA ASN A 298 -21.41 15.30 14.53
C ASN A 298 -21.41 14.44 13.26
N HIS A 299 -20.31 13.71 13.04
CA HIS A 299 -20.14 12.83 11.89
C HIS A 299 -20.50 11.39 12.27
N GLU A 300 -21.43 10.78 11.54
CA GLU A 300 -21.86 9.40 11.82
C GLU A 300 -20.79 8.38 11.46
N CYS A 301 -20.06 8.63 10.38
CA CYS A 301 -18.98 7.77 9.88
C CYS A 301 -17.65 8.54 9.83
N VAL A 302 -16.56 7.90 10.25
CA VAL A 302 -15.20 8.42 10.06
C VAL A 302 -14.44 7.49 9.12
N ILE A 303 -13.98 8.01 7.99
CA ILE A 303 -13.03 7.33 7.10
C ILE A 303 -11.63 7.73 7.53
N ILE A 304 -10.72 6.76 7.61
CA ILE A 304 -9.32 6.98 7.95
C ILE A 304 -8.47 6.37 6.85
N ASP A 305 -7.67 7.19 6.16
CA ASP A 305 -6.64 6.75 5.21
C ASP A 305 -5.28 7.38 5.61
N PRO A 306 -4.61 6.82 6.63
CA PRO A 306 -3.42 7.43 7.20
C PRO A 306 -2.16 7.03 6.40
N PRO A 307 -1.05 7.76 6.58
CA PRO A 307 0.25 7.33 6.05
C PRO A 307 0.67 5.95 6.58
N ARG A 308 1.71 5.34 6.00
CA ARG A 308 2.19 3.97 6.33
C ARG A 308 2.41 3.71 7.83
N GLN A 309 2.73 4.75 8.60
CA GLN A 309 2.92 4.68 10.06
C GLN A 309 1.61 4.47 10.86
N GLY A 310 0.45 4.56 10.21
CA GLY A 310 -0.87 4.54 10.82
C GLY A 310 -1.24 5.89 11.46
N ILE A 311 -2.35 5.91 12.19
CA ILE A 311 -2.81 7.10 12.90
C ILE A 311 -2.10 7.23 14.25
N SER A 312 -1.81 8.45 14.70
CA SER A 312 -1.16 8.66 16.00
C SER A 312 -2.06 8.25 17.19
N LYS A 313 -1.46 8.00 18.36
CA LYS A 313 -2.23 7.71 19.59
C LYS A 313 -3.18 8.86 19.95
N ARG A 314 -2.77 10.11 19.72
CA ARG A 314 -3.61 11.29 19.95
C ARG A 314 -4.75 11.35 18.93
N GLY A 315 -4.47 11.10 17.65
CA GLY A 315 -5.48 11.03 16.60
C GLY A 315 -6.56 9.98 16.89
N ARG A 316 -6.16 8.78 17.33
CA ARG A 316 -7.12 7.74 17.76
C ARG A 316 -8.01 8.21 18.91
N LYS A 317 -7.43 8.85 19.93
CA LYS A 317 -8.20 9.44 21.03
C LYS A 317 -9.18 10.50 20.55
N THR A 318 -8.78 11.36 19.60
CA THR A 318 -9.69 12.34 19.01
C THR A 318 -10.86 11.66 18.31
N ILE A 319 -10.61 10.64 17.47
CA ILE A 319 -11.67 9.89 16.78
C ILE A 319 -12.62 9.20 17.77
N ILE A 320 -12.07 8.58 18.82
CA ILE A 320 -12.89 7.99 19.90
C ILE A 320 -13.76 9.07 20.57
N ALA A 321 -13.22 10.27 20.78
CA ALA A 321 -13.97 11.39 21.36
C ALA A 321 -15.02 12.00 20.41
N ILE A 322 -14.82 11.93 19.09
CA ILE A 322 -15.87 12.21 18.09
C ILE A 322 -17.02 11.22 18.27
N ASN A 323 -16.72 10.01 18.73
CA ASN A 323 -17.70 8.97 19.05
C ASN A 323 -18.62 8.61 17.84
N PRO A 324 -18.05 8.37 16.65
CA PRO A 324 -18.84 8.04 15.47
C PRO A 324 -19.54 6.70 15.62
N VAL A 325 -20.64 6.50 14.88
CA VAL A 325 -21.35 5.22 14.79
C VAL A 325 -20.48 4.17 14.11
N ALA A 326 -19.70 4.59 13.11
CA ALA A 326 -18.79 3.74 12.35
C ALA A 326 -17.44 4.38 12.06
N ILE A 327 -16.43 3.52 11.96
CA ILE A 327 -15.09 3.86 11.52
C ILE A 327 -14.74 2.94 10.35
N ILE A 328 -14.46 3.52 9.18
CA ILE A 328 -13.93 2.79 8.02
C ILE A 328 -12.44 3.09 7.97
N TYR A 329 -11.62 2.10 8.28
CA TYR A 329 -10.17 2.25 8.32
C TYR A 329 -9.56 1.63 7.06
N VAL A 330 -9.00 2.47 6.19
CA VAL A 330 -8.19 2.11 5.03
C VAL A 330 -6.71 2.16 5.40
N SER A 331 -5.91 1.18 4.99
CA SER A 331 -4.48 1.20 5.28
C SER A 331 -3.65 0.41 4.27
N CYS A 332 -2.51 0.99 3.89
CA CYS A 332 -1.44 0.34 3.13
C CYS A 332 -0.47 -0.52 3.98
N ASN A 333 -0.73 -0.64 5.29
CA ASN A 333 0.15 -1.34 6.22
C ASN A 333 -0.66 -2.18 7.23
N PRO A 334 -0.77 -3.49 7.02
CA PRO A 334 -1.50 -4.39 7.89
C PRO A 334 -1.07 -4.35 9.37
N VAL A 335 0.22 -4.10 9.63
CA VAL A 335 0.78 -4.08 11.00
C VAL A 335 0.26 -2.88 11.78
N THR A 336 0.30 -1.68 11.19
CA THR A 336 -0.17 -0.47 11.85
C THR A 336 -1.69 -0.43 11.90
N PHE A 337 -2.38 -0.94 10.86
CA PHE A 337 -3.81 -1.22 10.90
C PHE A 337 -4.20 -2.07 12.12
N ALA A 338 -3.58 -3.24 12.31
CA ALA A 338 -3.91 -4.13 13.41
C ALA A 338 -3.69 -3.48 14.79
N ARG A 339 -2.57 -2.75 14.95
CA ARG A 339 -2.28 -1.96 16.16
C ARG A 339 -3.36 -0.91 16.44
N ASP A 340 -3.80 -0.19 15.40
CA ASP A 340 -4.70 0.94 15.54
C ASP A 340 -6.15 0.49 15.75
N VAL A 341 -6.60 -0.53 15.01
CA VAL A 341 -7.89 -1.21 15.19
C VAL A 341 -8.05 -1.73 16.62
N LYS A 342 -7.00 -2.31 17.22
CA LYS A 342 -7.04 -2.73 18.62
C LYS A 342 -7.45 -1.59 19.56
N SER A 343 -6.95 -0.37 19.34
CA SER A 343 -7.28 0.78 20.20
C SER A 343 -8.77 1.14 20.13
N PHE A 344 -9.39 0.98 18.95
CA PHE A 344 -10.83 1.21 18.79
C PHE A 344 -11.65 0.08 19.40
N ILE A 345 -11.21 -1.18 19.25
CA ILE A 345 -11.86 -2.33 19.90
C ILE A 345 -11.86 -2.17 21.42
N ASP A 346 -10.72 -1.77 22.00
CA ASP A 346 -10.58 -1.48 23.43
C ASP A 346 -11.47 -0.28 23.88
N SER A 347 -12.07 0.46 22.93
CA SER A 347 -12.90 1.65 23.15
C SER A 347 -14.35 1.48 22.70
N ASN A 348 -14.92 0.28 22.86
CA ASN A 348 -16.31 -0.06 22.53
C ASN A 348 -16.66 -0.04 21.02
N TYR A 349 -15.73 -0.47 20.19
CA TYR A 349 -16.00 -0.83 18.80
C TYR A 349 -15.79 -2.33 18.60
N ARG A 350 -16.41 -2.88 17.55
CA ARG A 350 -16.13 -4.23 17.06
C ARG A 350 -15.83 -4.18 15.58
N LEU A 351 -14.86 -4.99 15.16
CA LEU A 351 -14.54 -5.17 13.75
C LEU A 351 -15.63 -6.03 13.10
N LYS A 352 -16.34 -5.47 12.14
CA LYS A 352 -17.53 -6.09 11.53
C LYS A 352 -17.25 -6.69 10.16
N GLU A 353 -16.52 -5.98 9.30
CA GLU A 353 -16.18 -6.41 7.94
C GLU A 353 -14.70 -6.12 7.66
N LEU A 354 -14.06 -6.96 6.85
CA LEU A 354 -12.66 -6.87 6.49
C LEU A 354 -12.45 -7.18 5.01
N TYR A 355 -11.66 -6.34 4.35
CA TYR A 355 -11.21 -6.51 2.98
C TYR A 355 -9.69 -6.49 2.93
N LEU A 356 -9.14 -7.35 2.09
CA LEU A 356 -7.75 -7.30 1.66
C LEU A 356 -7.75 -7.05 0.16
N ILE A 357 -7.15 -5.95 -0.26
CA ILE A 357 -7.06 -5.54 -1.66
C ILE A 357 -5.60 -5.67 -2.09
N ASP A 358 -5.35 -6.44 -3.13
CA ASP A 358 -4.02 -6.52 -3.73
C ASP A 358 -3.74 -5.33 -4.64
N MET A 359 -3.60 -4.14 -4.03
CA MET A 359 -3.31 -2.90 -4.74
C MET A 359 -1.92 -2.92 -5.40
N PHE A 360 -0.99 -3.77 -4.93
CA PHE A 360 0.36 -3.86 -5.43
C PHE A 360 0.82 -5.31 -5.66
N PRO A 361 0.29 -5.97 -6.71
CA PRO A 361 0.75 -7.30 -7.11
C PRO A 361 2.26 -7.32 -7.39
N CYS A 362 2.86 -8.50 -7.25
CA CYS A 362 4.31 -8.75 -7.29
C CYS A 362 5.12 -8.13 -6.13
N THR A 363 4.49 -7.40 -5.20
CA THR A 363 5.14 -6.80 -4.02
C THR A 363 4.58 -7.36 -2.73
N HIS A 364 5.24 -7.13 -1.60
CA HIS A 364 4.67 -7.45 -0.28
C HIS A 364 3.60 -6.49 0.22
N HIS A 365 3.36 -5.36 -0.47
CA HIS A 365 2.36 -4.39 -0.06
C HIS A 365 0.95 -4.91 -0.29
N THR A 366 0.05 -4.50 0.60
CA THR A 366 -1.38 -4.83 0.55
C THR A 366 -2.18 -3.72 1.18
N GLU A 367 -3.40 -3.56 0.72
CA GLU A 367 -4.33 -2.55 1.17
C GLU A 367 -5.42 -3.25 1.95
N VAL A 368 -5.73 -2.72 3.13
CA VAL A 368 -6.74 -3.30 4.01
C VAL A 368 -7.83 -2.28 4.27
N ILE A 369 -9.07 -2.73 4.25
CA ILE A 369 -10.23 -1.92 4.64
C ILE A 369 -10.99 -2.66 5.72
N GLY A 370 -11.17 -2.02 6.86
CA GLY A 370 -11.97 -2.56 7.96
C GLY A 370 -13.11 -1.64 8.34
N LEU A 371 -14.31 -2.19 8.48
CA LEU A 371 -15.43 -1.51 9.12
C LEU A 371 -15.46 -1.86 10.60
N LEU A 372 -15.32 -0.85 11.45
CA LEU A 372 -15.62 -0.95 12.86
C LEU A 372 -16.96 -0.26 13.14
N VAL A 373 -17.79 -0.91 13.93
CA VAL A 373 -19.06 -0.33 14.40
C VAL A 373 -19.07 -0.32 15.92
N LYS A 374 -19.81 0.61 16.50
CA LYS A 374 -20.00 0.65 17.95
C LYS A 374 -20.62 -0.66 18.44
N SER A 375 -20.04 -1.22 19.49
CA SER A 375 -20.53 -2.46 20.13
C SER A 375 -21.78 -2.21 20.97
#